data_AF-A0A101WTP5-F1
#
_entry.id   AF-A0A101WTP5-F1
#
_cell.length_a   1.000
_cell.length_b   1.000
_cell.length_c   1.000
_cell.angle_alpha   90.00
_cell.angle_beta   90.00
_cell.angle_gamma   90.00
#
_symmetry.space_group_name_H-M   'P 1'
#
loop_
_entity.id
_entity.type
_entity.pdbx_description
1 polymer ?
#
loop_
_entity_poly.entity_id
_entity_poly.type
_entity_poly.pdbx_seq_one_letter_code
_entity_poly.pdbx_strand_id
1 'polypeptide(L)' 'MFQEEIQLLCDRVGKRNFGDVMVVGGGISGMQASLDLATAGYKVYLVDKNPSIGGHMAQLDKTFPTNDCSS' A
#
# COMPACT_ATOMS: atom_id res chain seq x y z
N MET A 1 -22.17 -0.01 0.61
CA MET A 1 -22.79 -0.42 -0.67
C MET A 1 -21.73 -0.68 -1.74
N PHE A 2 -20.85 0.27 -2.10
CA PHE A 2 -19.77 0.05 -3.10
C PHE A 2 -18.68 -0.97 -2.69
N GLN A 3 -18.43 -1.16 -1.39
CA GLN A 3 -17.38 -2.08 -0.89
C GLN A 3 -17.78 -3.56 -0.99
N GLU A 4 -19.07 -3.90 -0.94
CA GLU A 4 -19.52 -5.30 -1.08
C GLU A 4 -19.47 -5.78 -2.53
N GLU A 5 -19.69 -4.89 -3.51
CA GLU A 5 -19.57 -5.22 -4.93
C GLU A 5 -18.12 -5.52 -5.32
N ILE A 6 -17.14 -4.79 -4.73
CA ILE A 6 -15.72 -5.06 -4.93
C ILE A 6 -15.36 -6.44 -4.38
N GLN A 7 -15.81 -6.78 -3.18
CA GLN A 7 -15.55 -8.10 -2.59
C GLN A 7 -16.13 -9.24 -3.44
N LEU A 8 -17.36 -9.08 -3.94
CA LEU A 8 -18.02 -10.03 -4.84
C LEU A 8 -17.39 -10.12 -6.23
N LEU A 9 -16.74 -9.06 -6.70
CA LEU A 9 -15.99 -9.06 -7.95
C LEU A 9 -14.65 -9.77 -7.75
N CYS A 10 -13.93 -9.48 -6.66
CA CYS A 10 -12.69 -10.16 -6.29
C CYS A 10 -12.91 -11.68 -6.14
N ASP A 11 -14.00 -12.10 -5.50
CA ASP A 11 -14.32 -13.53 -5.33
C ASP A 11 -14.69 -14.23 -6.66
N ARG A 12 -15.31 -13.49 -7.61
CA ARG A 12 -15.63 -14.03 -8.96
C ARG A 12 -14.44 -14.01 -9.92
N VAL A 13 -13.51 -13.07 -9.76
CA VAL A 13 -12.29 -12.95 -10.58
C VAL A 13 -11.15 -13.82 -10.02
N GLY A 14 -11.20 -14.18 -8.73
CA GLY A 14 -10.19 -14.94 -7.96
C GLY A 14 -9.82 -16.35 -8.43
N LYS A 15 -10.25 -16.77 -9.62
CA LYS A 15 -9.78 -18.00 -10.30
C LYS A 15 -9.01 -17.74 -11.60
N ARG A 16 -8.80 -16.48 -12.00
CA ARG A 16 -7.90 -16.13 -13.10
C ARG A 16 -6.66 -15.48 -12.52
N ASN A 17 -5.57 -16.24 -12.50
CA ASN A 17 -4.24 -15.89 -11.97
C ASN A 17 -3.67 -14.59 -12.59
N PHE A 18 -4.13 -13.43 -12.15
CA PHE A 18 -3.38 -12.18 -12.28
C PHE A 18 -2.46 -12.10 -11.07
N GLY A 19 -1.15 -12.19 -11.37
CA GLY A 19 -0.11 -12.56 -10.41
C GLY A 19 0.00 -11.65 -9.19
N ASP A 20 0.49 -12.25 -8.11
CA ASP A 20 0.92 -11.59 -6.90
C ASP A 20 1.93 -10.46 -7.22
N VAL A 21 1.74 -9.28 -6.61
CA VAL A 21 2.62 -8.11 -6.82
C VAL A 21 3.49 -7.91 -5.58
N MET A 22 4.79 -7.72 -5.76
CA MET A 22 5.71 -7.38 -4.67
C MET A 22 6.21 -5.94 -4.84
N VAL A 23 6.03 -5.12 -3.81
CA VAL A 23 6.53 -3.75 -3.73
C VAL A 23 7.72 -3.74 -2.77
N VAL A 24 8.88 -3.27 -3.26
CA VAL A 24 10.12 -3.18 -2.48
C VAL A 24 10.39 -1.74 -2.09
N GLY A 25 10.40 -1.45 -0.79
CA GLY A 25 10.61 -0.14 -0.18
C GLY A 25 9.33 0.42 0.45
N GLY A 26 9.26 0.47 1.78
CA GLY A 26 8.13 0.97 2.56
C GLY A 26 8.12 2.48 2.75
N GLY A 27 8.65 3.25 1.80
CA GLY A 27 8.49 4.71 1.80
C GLY A 27 7.05 5.15 1.46
N ILE A 28 6.78 6.44 1.50
CA ILE A 28 5.47 7.01 1.14
C ILE A 28 5.00 6.57 -0.26
N SER A 29 5.92 6.51 -1.23
CA SER A 29 5.63 6.06 -2.59
C SER A 29 5.28 4.57 -2.65
N GLY A 30 6.00 3.73 -1.90
CA GLY A 30 5.74 2.29 -1.85
C GLY A 30 4.44 1.95 -1.14
N MET A 31 4.10 2.68 -0.07
CA MET A 31 2.81 2.55 0.60
C MET A 31 1.65 2.96 -0.31
N GLN A 32 1.75 4.11 -0.99
CA GLN A 32 0.70 4.56 -1.92
C GLN A 32 0.53 3.59 -3.10
N ALA A 33 1.63 3.16 -3.72
CA ALA A 33 1.58 2.18 -4.79
C ALA A 33 0.95 0.85 -4.33
N SER A 34 1.26 0.40 -3.11
CA SER A 34 0.65 -0.81 -2.55
C SER A 34 -0.84 -0.64 -2.31
N LEU A 35 -1.28 0.53 -1.86
CA LEU A 35 -2.69 0.84 -1.64
C LEU A 35 -3.47 0.91 -2.96
N ASP A 36 -2.90 1.53 -3.99
CA ASP A 36 -3.51 1.62 -5.31
C ASP A 36 -3.67 0.22 -5.94
N LEU A 37 -2.63 -0.62 -5.82
CA LEU A 37 -2.65 -2.00 -6.31
C LEU A 37 -3.62 -2.89 -5.52
N ALA A 38 -3.68 -2.75 -4.19
CA ALA A 38 -4.63 -3.47 -3.36
C ALA A 38 -6.08 -3.05 -3.67
N THR A 39 -6.32 -1.76 -3.88
CA THR A 39 -7.63 -1.22 -4.27
C THR A 39 -8.04 -1.70 -5.66
N ALA A 40 -7.09 -1.90 -6.56
CA ALA A 40 -7.31 -2.50 -7.88
C ALA A 40 -7.55 -4.03 -7.83
N GLY A 41 -7.49 -4.65 -6.65
CA GLY A 41 -7.82 -6.07 -6.44
C GLY A 41 -6.63 -7.03 -6.55
N TYR A 42 -5.39 -6.53 -6.55
CA TYR A 42 -4.19 -7.38 -6.54
C TYR A 42 -3.81 -7.80 -5.12
N LYS A 43 -3.24 -9.00 -5.00
CA LYS A 43 -2.55 -9.42 -3.78
C LYS A 43 -1.16 -8.80 -3.76
N VAL A 44 -0.91 -7.91 -2.79
CA VAL A 44 0.34 -7.12 -2.71
C VAL A 44 1.18 -7.52 -1.50
N TYR A 45 2.47 -7.75 -1.70
CA TYR A 45 3.46 -7.92 -0.65
C TYR A 45 4.35 -6.68 -0.60
N LEU A 46 4.28 -5.92 0.50
CA LEU A 46 5.18 -4.79 0.75
C LEU A 46 6.37 -5.26 1.58
N VAL A 47 7.58 -5.10 1.05
CA VAL A 47 8.84 -5.49 1.71
C VAL A 47 9.70 -4.26 1.91
N ASP A 48 10.08 -3.98 3.15
CA ASP A 48 11.11 -3.00 3.49
C ASP A 48 12.32 -3.71 4.11
N LYS A 49 13.51 -3.16 3.89
CA LYS A 49 14.75 -3.59 4.54
C LYS A 49 14.77 -3.17 6.02
N ASN A 50 14.17 -2.03 6.33
CA ASN A 50 14.15 -1.48 7.67
C ASN A 50 13.01 -2.07 8.52
N PRO A 51 13.17 -2.16 9.85
CA PRO A 51 12.13 -2.68 10.74
C PRO A 51 10.91 -1.76 10.87
N SER A 52 11.01 -0.52 10.38
CA SER A 52 9.93 0.47 10.38
C SER A 52 9.62 0.94 8.97
N ILE A 53 8.33 1.11 8.69
CA ILE A 53 7.78 1.62 7.42
C ILE A 53 7.74 3.17 7.50
N GLY A 54 7.86 3.84 6.37
CA GLY A 54 7.82 5.30 6.22
C GLY A 54 9.04 5.89 5.51
N GLY A 55 10.08 5.08 5.25
CA GLY A 55 11.29 5.51 4.54
C GLY A 55 11.97 6.71 5.20
N HIS A 56 12.51 7.64 4.40
CA HIS A 56 13.07 8.90 4.93
C HIS A 56 12.02 9.81 5.58
N MET A 57 10.73 9.61 5.29
CA MET A 57 9.65 10.40 5.88
C MET A 57 9.46 10.09 7.36
N ALA A 58 9.62 8.82 7.77
CA ALA A 58 9.62 8.43 9.19
C ALA A 58 10.84 8.94 9.97
N GLN A 59 11.88 9.42 9.29
CA GLN A 59 13.06 10.05 9.91
C GLN A 59 12.94 11.58 9.98
N LEU A 60 11.92 12.17 9.34
CA LEU A 60 11.65 13.60 9.38
C LEU A 60 10.68 13.89 10.52
N ASP A 61 11.15 14.64 11.53
CA ASP A 61 10.37 15.03 12.71
C ASP A 61 9.17 15.94 12.35
N LYS A 62 9.23 16.63 11.20
CA LYS A 62 8.20 17.54 10.67
C LYS A 62 8.17 17.54 9.14
N THR A 63 6.98 17.35 8.55
CA THR A 63 6.75 17.57 7.11
C THR A 63 6.23 18.99 6.87
N PHE A 64 7.02 19.84 6.21
CA PHE A 64 6.55 21.14 5.69
C PHE A 64 5.48 20.90 4.61
N PRO A 65 4.36 21.66 4.55
CA PRO A 65 4.07 22.95 5.18
C PRO A 65 3.17 22.92 6.44
N THR A 66 2.64 21.75 6.84
CA THR A 66 1.62 21.64 7.92
C THR A 66 2.19 21.46 9.32
N ASN A 67 3.47 21.13 9.49
CA ASN A 67 4.10 20.90 10.80
C ASN A 67 3.40 19.80 11.64
N ASP A 68 2.77 18.82 10.98
CA ASP A 68 2.23 17.63 11.64
C ASP A 68 3.38 16.76 12.17
N CYS A 69 3.19 16.18 13.36
CA CYS A 69 4.12 15.22 13.93
C CYS A 69 4.03 13.89 13.16
N SER A 70 5.18 13.35 12.77
CA SER A 70 5.29 12.14 11.96
C SER A 70 5.22 10.82 12.75
N SER A 71 4.86 10.90 14.04
CA SER A 71 4.97 9.82 15.03
C SER A 71 3.64 9.19 15.41
#